data_AF-A0A0Q4FVH5-F1
#
_entry.id   AF-A0A0Q4FVH5-F1
#
_cell.length_a   1.000
_cell.length_b   1.000
_cell.length_c   1.000
_cell.angle_alpha   90.00
_cell.angle_beta   90.00
_cell.angle_gamma   90.00
#
_symmetry.space_group_name_H-M   'P 1'
#
loop_
_entity.id
_entity.type
_entity.pdbx_description
1 polymer ?
#
loop_
_entity_poly.entity_id
_entity_poly.type
_entity_poly.pdbx_seq_one_letter_code
_entity_poly.pdbx_strand_id
1 'polypeptide(L)'
;MIGTGEGRVNNAEVVALAYTASITNKSLTVKVYYDDSPTGVGKTTRAITSLCRQPFKALFITERKNAFDELEGEVRRISAQLGIRPPLIRRVHSDPVNRGGSVVEEIESLPERYAGCSHLIVIATHAALLRSNFSDFAGWRIVIDEVPAFLDFEEKRTHLDASFFERHYALEHVIGRWHAITLTEAGHGITAAEVRADQSHAHLGVFHARVIEASRPGAKRVVLSNLADWQDMADRKVQWCWASVFSLRELAAFDRVELLGNRFRSDIGSILADWLEVEEVEWEALPSLTSARRFEHRPLTIHYFFDRPASKSLFSSDQGQRALAAIGKHLAAVLPEEHSIWTANDTADTGAPTPKVLLGLPEKDYLTPRQAGTNRHIGVSHAAAIYSAKPSANLRGLLTALNLDPAIWTRSVEFETILQFVTRTSVRDPANGTPVHLWVFDREQADYLKDYFDTLPHVAATIGHVPLGVGLLPAAQGGRPVIVITPEEHERRKADRRRLDAERKRRKRAA
;
A
#
# COMPACT_ATOMS: atom_id res chain seq x y z
N MET A 1 12.08 -11.67 49.16
CA MET A 1 11.36 -11.19 47.97
C MET A 1 12.32 -10.35 47.15
N ILE A 2 13.02 -10.99 46.21
CA ILE A 2 13.93 -10.33 45.27
C ILE A 2 13.11 -10.17 43.99
N GLY A 3 12.70 -8.94 43.69
CA GLY A 3 12.00 -8.60 42.46
C GLY A 3 12.99 -8.45 41.33
N THR A 4 12.98 -9.38 40.38
CA THR A 4 13.65 -9.24 39.09
C THR A 4 12.83 -8.28 38.24
N GLY A 5 13.29 -7.03 38.14
CA GLY A 5 12.80 -6.08 37.15
C GLY A 5 13.28 -6.51 35.77
N GLU A 6 12.40 -7.11 34.98
CA GLU A 6 12.62 -7.27 33.55
C GLU A 6 12.51 -5.89 32.88
N GLY A 7 13.69 -5.29 32.61
CA GLY A 7 13.79 -4.14 31.74
C GLY A 7 13.35 -4.54 30.33
N ARG A 8 12.26 -3.93 29.84
CA ARG A 8 11.94 -3.93 28.42
C ARG A 8 13.07 -3.24 27.67
N VAL A 9 13.95 -4.03 27.05
CA VAL A 9 14.85 -3.52 26.03
C VAL A 9 13.97 -3.04 24.87
N ASN A 10 14.09 -1.76 24.52
CA ASN A 10 13.35 -1.20 23.41
C ASN A 10 13.94 -1.79 22.12
N ASN A 11 13.24 -2.71 21.45
CA ASN A 11 13.75 -3.35 20.22
C ASN A 11 14.10 -2.33 19.12
N ALA A 12 13.52 -1.12 19.17
CA ALA A 12 13.91 0.01 18.32
C ALA A 12 15.37 0.44 18.54
N GLU A 13 15.88 0.40 19.79
CA GLU A 13 17.29 0.69 20.08
C GLU A 13 18.22 -0.38 19.53
N VAL A 14 17.82 -1.65 19.43
CA VAL A 14 18.68 -2.73 18.89
C VAL A 14 18.79 -2.63 17.37
N VAL A 15 17.67 -2.35 16.68
CA VAL A 15 17.67 -2.08 15.23
C VAL A 15 18.42 -0.78 14.93
N ALA A 16 18.25 0.26 15.77
CA ALA A 16 19.00 1.50 15.65
C ALA A 16 20.49 1.32 15.97
N LEU A 17 20.89 0.61 17.04
CA LEU A 17 22.30 0.43 17.44
C LEU A 17 23.11 -0.36 16.43
N ALA A 18 22.51 -1.33 15.74
CA ALA A 18 23.14 -1.97 14.58
C ALA A 18 23.31 -0.98 13.40
N TYR A 19 22.42 0.01 13.27
CA TYR A 19 22.42 1.02 12.20
C TYR A 19 23.22 2.31 12.51
N THR A 20 23.55 2.60 13.76
CA THR A 20 24.10 3.91 14.19
C THR A 20 25.63 3.91 14.33
N ALA A 21 26.34 3.00 13.66
CA ALA A 21 27.82 3.02 13.66
C ALA A 21 28.44 4.02 12.66
N SER A 22 27.63 4.79 11.93
CA SER A 22 28.09 5.83 11.02
C SER A 22 26.96 6.85 10.83
N ILE A 23 27.12 8.06 11.37
CA ILE A 23 26.53 9.36 10.95
C ILE A 23 26.51 10.26 12.20
N THR A 24 27.61 10.97 12.44
CA THR A 24 27.62 12.21 13.22
C THR A 24 27.37 13.36 12.25
N ASN A 25 26.11 13.62 11.91
CA ASN A 25 25.69 14.85 11.26
C ASN A 25 24.42 15.35 11.97
N LYS A 26 24.32 16.67 12.17
CA LYS A 26 23.14 17.32 12.78
C LYS A 26 21.85 16.72 12.21
N SER A 27 21.03 16.15 13.10
CA SER A 27 19.71 15.64 12.78
C SER A 27 18.88 16.73 12.08
N LEU A 28 18.47 16.47 10.85
CA LEU A 28 17.50 17.29 10.12
C LEU A 28 16.12 16.69 10.40
N THR A 29 15.43 17.20 11.40
CA THR A 29 14.00 16.90 11.65
C THR A 29 13.19 17.33 10.43
N VAL A 30 12.42 16.41 9.86
CA VAL A 30 11.48 16.74 8.77
C VAL A 30 10.14 17.09 9.36
N LYS A 31 9.61 18.26 9.00
CA LYS A 31 8.29 18.71 9.40
C LYS A 31 7.26 18.37 8.32
N VAL A 32 6.27 17.55 8.69
CA VAL A 32 5.22 17.07 7.81
C VAL A 32 3.87 17.59 8.27
N TYR A 33 3.20 18.32 7.37
CA TYR A 33 1.84 18.77 7.57
C TYR A 33 0.89 17.69 7.04
N TYR A 34 -0.14 17.33 7.80
CA TYR A 34 -1.12 16.35 7.34
C TYR A 34 -2.55 16.86 7.46
N ASP A 35 -3.40 16.47 6.52
CA ASP A 35 -4.83 16.73 6.51
C ASP A 35 -5.59 15.42 6.66
N ASP A 36 -6.07 15.16 7.88
CA ASP A 36 -6.84 13.97 8.25
C ASP A 36 -8.36 14.12 8.06
N SER A 37 -8.80 15.24 7.48
CA SER A 37 -10.22 15.53 7.31
C SER A 37 -10.91 14.41 6.52
N PRO A 38 -12.22 14.17 6.73
CA PRO A 38 -12.93 13.06 6.08
C PRO A 38 -12.84 13.07 4.55
N THR A 39 -13.11 11.93 3.95
CA THR A 39 -13.13 11.80 2.49
C THR A 39 -14.26 12.63 1.88
N GLY A 40 -13.96 13.41 0.83
CA GLY A 40 -14.94 14.23 0.10
C GLY A 40 -15.12 15.68 0.59
N VAL A 41 -14.43 16.10 1.66
CA VAL A 41 -14.57 17.47 2.22
C VAL A 41 -13.80 18.57 1.48
N GLY A 42 -13.07 18.23 0.40
CA GLY A 42 -12.36 19.20 -0.44
C GLY A 42 -10.89 19.46 -0.07
N LYS A 43 -10.20 18.47 0.51
CA LYS A 43 -8.76 18.54 0.84
C LYS A 43 -7.90 18.99 -0.35
N THR A 44 -8.06 18.33 -1.49
CA THR A 44 -7.37 18.64 -2.75
C THR A 44 -7.64 20.08 -3.20
N THR A 45 -8.91 20.53 -3.17
CA THR A 45 -9.28 21.92 -3.50
C THR A 45 -8.62 22.93 -2.56
N ARG A 46 -8.52 22.64 -1.25
CA ARG A 46 -7.82 23.51 -0.30
C ARG A 46 -6.34 23.60 -0.64
N ALA A 47 -5.68 22.46 -0.88
CA ALA A 47 -4.28 22.43 -1.24
C ALA A 47 -4.03 23.23 -2.53
N ILE A 48 -4.80 22.98 -3.60
CA ILE A 48 -4.69 23.73 -4.85
C ILE A 48 -4.92 25.23 -4.64
N THR A 49 -5.90 25.61 -3.82
CA THR A 49 -6.14 27.01 -3.47
C THR A 49 -4.91 27.64 -2.79
N SER A 50 -4.26 26.91 -1.88
CA SER A 50 -2.98 27.32 -1.29
C SER A 50 -1.89 27.48 -2.37
N LEU A 51 -1.79 26.52 -3.29
CA LEU A 51 -0.84 26.54 -4.43
C LEU A 51 -1.04 27.71 -5.41
N CYS A 52 -2.28 28.17 -5.56
CA CYS A 52 -2.61 29.28 -6.43
C CYS A 52 -2.33 30.65 -5.78
N ARG A 53 -2.56 30.81 -4.47
CA ARG A 53 -2.53 32.12 -3.79
C ARG A 53 -1.19 32.84 -3.78
N GLN A 54 -0.08 32.11 -3.85
CA GLN A 54 1.26 32.71 -3.80
C GLN A 54 2.18 32.05 -4.83
N PRO A 55 3.10 32.80 -5.45
CA PRO A 55 4.12 32.24 -6.32
C PRO A 55 5.07 31.31 -5.54
N PHE A 56 5.16 30.06 -5.97
CA PHE A 56 6.21 29.12 -5.58
C PHE A 56 6.29 27.97 -6.56
N LYS A 57 7.31 27.12 -6.41
CA LYS A 57 7.47 25.88 -7.15
C LYS A 57 6.93 24.73 -6.30
N ALA A 58 6.03 23.93 -6.86
CA ALA A 58 5.38 22.83 -6.15
C ALA A 58 5.38 21.55 -6.97
N LEU A 59 5.58 20.42 -6.27
CA LEU A 59 5.34 19.08 -6.78
C LEU A 59 4.02 18.56 -6.18
N PHE A 60 3.04 18.31 -7.03
CA PHE A 60 1.75 17.74 -6.67
C PHE A 60 1.72 16.26 -7.06
N ILE A 61 1.72 15.40 -6.07
CA ILE A 61 1.78 13.96 -6.22
C ILE A 61 0.37 13.37 -6.09
N THR A 62 -0.06 12.55 -7.04
CA THR A 62 -1.35 11.87 -7.02
C THR A 62 -1.20 10.39 -7.38
N GLU A 63 -2.14 9.52 -7.02
CA GLU A 63 -2.00 8.08 -7.25
C GLU A 63 -1.95 7.73 -8.76
N ARG A 64 -2.76 8.42 -9.60
CA ARG A 64 -3.02 8.00 -10.98
C ARG A 64 -2.87 9.12 -12.00
N LYS A 65 -2.37 8.76 -13.19
CA LYS A 65 -2.23 9.68 -14.35
C LYS A 65 -3.56 10.29 -14.79
N ASN A 66 -4.65 9.53 -14.71
CA ASN A 66 -5.97 10.02 -15.14
C ASN A 66 -6.48 11.19 -14.29
N ALA A 67 -5.93 11.42 -13.10
CA ALA A 67 -6.25 12.58 -12.27
C ALA A 67 -5.56 13.88 -12.76
N PHE A 68 -4.59 13.79 -13.68
CA PHE A 68 -3.78 14.95 -14.08
C PHE A 68 -4.62 16.01 -14.80
N ASP A 69 -5.53 15.59 -15.68
CA ASP A 69 -6.45 16.50 -16.38
C ASP A 69 -7.42 17.20 -15.41
N GLU A 70 -7.97 16.45 -14.45
CA GLU A 70 -8.89 16.99 -13.44
C GLU A 70 -8.17 17.99 -12.52
N LEU A 71 -6.96 17.66 -12.05
CA LEU A 71 -6.13 18.55 -11.23
C LEU A 71 -5.72 19.81 -11.99
N GLU A 72 -5.29 19.70 -13.24
CA GLU A 72 -4.96 20.87 -14.05
C GLU A 72 -6.18 21.75 -14.30
N GLY A 73 -7.33 21.16 -14.63
CA GLY A 73 -8.59 21.87 -14.77
C GLY A 73 -8.97 22.62 -13.49
N GLU A 74 -8.81 21.98 -12.34
CA GLU A 74 -9.10 22.56 -11.03
C GLU A 74 -8.16 23.71 -10.68
N VAL A 75 -6.84 23.58 -10.93
CA VAL A 75 -5.86 24.67 -10.77
C VAL A 75 -6.25 25.88 -11.62
N ARG A 76 -6.60 25.66 -12.90
CA ARG A 76 -7.01 26.74 -13.81
C ARG A 76 -8.30 27.40 -13.35
N ARG A 77 -9.29 26.61 -12.93
CA ARG A 77 -10.58 27.09 -12.41
C ARG A 77 -10.38 27.96 -11.16
N ILE A 78 -9.60 27.49 -10.19
CA ILE A 78 -9.31 28.23 -8.95
C ILE A 78 -8.51 29.50 -9.25
N SER A 79 -7.52 29.45 -10.13
CA SER A 79 -6.76 30.64 -10.54
C SER A 79 -7.68 31.71 -11.14
N ALA A 80 -8.62 31.32 -11.99
CA ALA A 80 -9.62 32.23 -12.55
C ALA A 80 -10.54 32.82 -11.47
N GLN A 81 -10.99 32.02 -10.51
CA GLN A 81 -11.82 32.50 -9.39
C GLN A 81 -11.08 33.48 -8.46
N LEU A 82 -9.77 33.29 -8.29
CA LEU A 82 -8.93 34.19 -7.50
C LEU A 82 -8.49 35.45 -8.30
N GLY A 83 -8.81 35.54 -9.59
CA GLY A 83 -8.42 36.67 -10.43
C GLY A 83 -6.91 36.75 -10.69
N ILE A 84 -6.19 35.63 -10.62
CA ILE A 84 -4.74 35.58 -10.80
C ILE A 84 -4.36 34.89 -12.11
N ARG A 85 -3.14 35.16 -12.58
CA ARG A 85 -2.56 34.40 -13.68
C ARG A 85 -2.31 32.95 -13.20
N PRO A 86 -2.74 31.93 -13.97
CA PRO A 86 -2.49 30.54 -13.57
C PRO A 86 -0.99 30.24 -13.54
N PRO A 87 -0.52 29.39 -12.61
CA PRO A 87 0.86 28.93 -12.59
C PRO A 87 1.22 28.21 -13.89
N LEU A 88 2.52 28.10 -14.18
CA LEU A 88 2.96 27.13 -15.17
C LEU A 88 2.61 25.73 -14.67
N ILE A 89 1.98 24.90 -15.50
CA ILE A 89 1.63 23.52 -15.13
C ILE A 89 2.44 22.56 -16.00
N ARG A 90 3.03 21.55 -15.36
CA ARG A 90 3.76 20.47 -16.02
C ARG A 90 3.28 19.13 -15.51
N ARG A 91 3.30 18.14 -16.38
CA ARG A 91 2.88 16.77 -16.11
C ARG A 91 4.09 15.88 -16.33
N VAL A 92 4.48 15.12 -15.32
CA VAL A 92 5.60 14.19 -15.40
C VAL A 92 5.05 12.79 -15.20
N HIS A 93 4.97 12.04 -16.31
CA HIS A 93 4.50 10.66 -16.32
C HIS A 93 5.09 9.90 -17.50
N SER A 94 5.09 8.57 -17.41
CA SER A 94 5.49 7.72 -18.54
C SER A 94 4.43 7.78 -19.64
N ASP A 95 4.57 8.71 -20.59
CA ASP A 95 3.81 8.69 -21.85
C ASP A 95 4.69 8.07 -22.95
N PRO A 96 4.22 7.06 -23.70
CA PRO A 96 4.98 6.51 -24.83
C PRO A 96 5.32 7.53 -25.93
N VAL A 97 4.60 8.66 -26.01
CA VAL A 97 4.84 9.70 -27.03
C VAL A 97 6.03 10.61 -26.69
N ASN A 98 6.35 10.79 -25.40
CA ASN A 98 7.47 11.62 -24.94
C ASN A 98 8.68 10.75 -24.57
N ARG A 99 9.44 10.29 -25.56
CA ARG A 99 10.68 9.47 -25.39
C ARG A 99 11.91 10.28 -24.93
N GLY A 100 11.73 11.33 -24.11
CA GLY A 100 12.80 12.27 -23.77
C GLY A 100 13.70 11.87 -22.60
N GLY A 101 13.31 10.90 -21.77
CA GLY A 101 14.07 10.48 -20.58
C GLY A 101 13.25 9.62 -19.62
N SER A 102 13.88 9.12 -18.56
CA SER A 102 13.18 8.44 -17.46
C SER A 102 12.32 9.44 -16.68
N VAL A 103 11.13 9.03 -16.22
CA VAL A 103 10.29 9.84 -15.30
C VAL A 103 11.09 10.31 -14.09
N VAL A 104 12.01 9.48 -13.60
CA VAL A 104 12.89 9.80 -12.47
C VAL A 104 13.85 10.94 -12.83
N GLU A 105 14.53 10.84 -13.97
CA GLU A 105 15.44 11.88 -14.47
C GLU A 105 14.72 13.20 -14.75
N GLU A 106 13.48 13.11 -15.27
CA GLU A 106 12.66 14.29 -15.49
C GLU A 106 12.32 15.00 -14.18
N ILE A 107 11.96 14.25 -13.13
CA ILE A 107 11.72 14.81 -11.79
C ILE A 107 13.01 15.41 -11.20
N GLU A 108 14.10 14.65 -11.22
CA GLU A 108 15.37 15.07 -10.61
C GLU A 108 15.95 16.31 -11.29
N SER A 109 15.69 16.52 -12.57
CA SER A 109 16.12 17.74 -13.31
C SER A 109 15.20 18.95 -13.13
N LEU A 110 14.06 18.85 -12.44
CA LEU A 110 13.11 19.96 -12.26
C LEU A 110 13.73 21.19 -11.57
N PRO A 111 14.48 21.05 -10.46
CA PRO A 111 15.06 22.22 -9.78
C PRO A 111 15.97 23.06 -10.68
N GLU A 112 16.82 22.40 -11.49
CA GLU A 112 17.71 23.04 -12.44
C GLU A 112 16.94 23.61 -13.64
N ARG A 113 16.11 22.79 -14.30
CA ARG A 113 15.37 23.15 -15.51
C ARG A 113 14.45 24.35 -15.31
N TYR A 114 13.90 24.49 -14.11
CA TYR A 114 12.95 25.54 -13.75
C TYR A 114 13.50 26.51 -12.70
N ALA A 115 14.82 26.64 -12.60
CA ALA A 115 15.47 27.59 -11.68
C ALA A 115 14.95 29.03 -11.86
N GLY A 116 14.71 29.45 -13.11
CA GLY A 116 14.20 30.78 -13.45
C GLY A 116 12.67 30.96 -13.34
N CYS A 117 11.91 29.93 -12.96
CA CYS A 117 10.46 30.03 -12.80
C CYS A 117 10.07 30.36 -11.36
N SER A 118 9.21 31.38 -11.18
CA SER A 118 8.71 31.79 -9.87
C SER A 118 7.42 31.08 -9.44
N HIS A 119 6.59 30.62 -10.39
CA HIS A 119 5.30 29.95 -10.10
C HIS A 119 5.07 28.76 -11.03
N LEU A 120 5.25 27.56 -10.49
CA LEU A 120 5.20 26.30 -11.23
C LEU A 120 4.53 25.23 -10.36
N ILE A 121 3.60 24.48 -10.94
CA ILE A 121 3.04 23.25 -10.36
C ILE A 121 3.39 22.10 -11.30
N VAL A 122 4.16 21.14 -10.79
CA VAL A 122 4.45 19.89 -11.48
C VAL A 122 3.55 18.80 -10.90
N ILE A 123 2.80 18.10 -11.75
CA ILE A 123 1.95 16.98 -11.35
C ILE A 123 2.68 15.68 -11.68
N ALA A 124 2.86 14.81 -10.70
CA ALA A 124 3.52 13.51 -10.85
C ALA A 124 2.78 12.40 -10.07
N THR A 125 3.17 11.14 -10.28
CA THR A 125 2.51 9.99 -9.64
C THR A 125 3.18 9.56 -8.33
N HIS A 126 2.45 8.84 -7.48
CA HIS A 126 3.01 8.12 -6.32
C HIS A 126 4.19 7.23 -6.72
N ALA A 127 4.09 6.52 -7.84
CA ALA A 127 5.17 5.67 -8.33
C ALA A 127 6.45 6.45 -8.66
N ALA A 128 6.33 7.73 -9.06
CA ALA A 128 7.46 8.59 -9.30
C ALA A 128 8.04 9.13 -7.98
N LEU A 129 7.17 9.53 -7.03
CA LEU A 129 7.54 9.89 -5.66
C LEU A 129 8.43 8.82 -5.02
N LEU A 130 8.00 7.55 -5.09
CA LEU A 130 8.69 6.47 -4.38
C LEU A 130 10.06 6.08 -4.98
N ARG A 131 10.47 6.68 -6.12
CA ARG A 131 11.66 6.28 -6.90
C ARG A 131 12.66 7.42 -7.16
N SER A 132 12.27 8.67 -6.95
CA SER A 132 13.09 9.83 -7.28
C SER A 132 13.93 10.29 -6.09
N ASN A 133 15.13 10.81 -6.37
CA ASN A 133 15.88 11.58 -5.39
C ASN A 133 15.36 13.02 -5.33
N PHE A 134 15.17 13.54 -4.12
CA PHE A 134 14.68 14.91 -3.89
C PHE A 134 15.70 15.84 -3.24
N SER A 135 16.98 15.45 -3.13
CA SER A 135 18.01 16.23 -2.44
C SER A 135 18.11 17.69 -2.88
N ASP A 136 17.79 17.99 -4.14
CA ASP A 136 17.99 19.31 -4.76
C ASP A 136 16.71 20.17 -4.77
N PHE A 137 15.65 19.76 -4.06
CA PHE A 137 14.35 20.44 -4.05
C PHE A 137 14.23 21.57 -3.02
N ALA A 138 15.34 22.12 -2.52
CA ALA A 138 15.34 23.33 -1.69
C ALA A 138 14.56 24.48 -2.36
N GLY A 139 13.68 25.15 -1.62
CA GLY A 139 12.82 26.20 -2.18
C GLY A 139 11.53 25.68 -2.85
N TRP A 140 11.28 24.38 -2.86
CA TRP A 140 10.06 23.77 -3.39
C TRP A 140 9.12 23.31 -2.28
N ARG A 141 7.85 23.15 -2.63
CA ARG A 141 6.84 22.48 -1.80
C ARG A 141 6.45 21.15 -2.42
N ILE A 142 6.04 20.19 -1.61
CA ILE A 142 5.42 18.95 -2.07
C ILE A 142 4.06 18.75 -1.41
N VAL A 143 3.07 18.40 -2.23
CA VAL A 143 1.73 18.00 -1.79
C VAL A 143 1.52 16.58 -2.28
N ILE A 144 1.23 15.65 -1.37
CA ILE A 144 0.95 14.25 -1.68
C ILE A 144 -0.51 13.99 -1.39
N ASP A 145 -1.29 13.84 -2.47
CA ASP A 145 -2.71 13.52 -2.42
C ASP A 145 -2.91 12.02 -2.33
N GLU A 146 -3.74 11.59 -1.37
CA GLU A 146 -3.88 10.22 -0.87
C GLU A 146 -2.59 9.66 -0.25
N VAL A 147 -2.74 8.60 0.55
CA VAL A 147 -1.58 7.97 1.20
C VAL A 147 -0.87 7.04 0.22
N PRO A 148 0.43 7.28 -0.11
CA PRO A 148 1.16 6.38 -1.00
C PRO A 148 1.43 5.05 -0.31
N ALA A 149 1.64 4.01 -1.12
CA ALA A 149 2.07 2.71 -0.62
C ALA A 149 3.54 2.80 -0.16
N PHE A 150 3.76 3.24 1.07
CA PHE A 150 5.10 3.41 1.62
C PHE A 150 5.85 2.08 1.81
N LEU A 151 5.14 0.95 1.85
CA LEU A 151 5.73 -0.39 1.89
C LEU A 151 5.63 -1.07 0.51
N ASP A 152 6.78 -1.28 -0.11
CA ASP A 152 6.94 -2.26 -1.19
C ASP A 152 7.13 -3.64 -0.56
N PHE A 153 6.30 -4.62 -0.92
CA PHE A 153 6.40 -5.99 -0.44
C PHE A 153 6.08 -6.97 -1.57
N GLU A 154 6.99 -7.90 -1.84
CA GLU A 154 6.76 -8.94 -2.83
C GLU A 154 7.18 -10.31 -2.30
N GLU A 155 6.39 -11.33 -2.65
CA GLU A 155 6.75 -12.73 -2.42
C GLU A 155 7.15 -13.36 -3.76
N LYS A 156 8.24 -14.12 -3.76
CA LYS A 156 8.84 -14.70 -4.96
C LYS A 156 9.22 -16.17 -4.75
N ARG A 157 9.30 -16.91 -5.86
CA ARG A 157 9.86 -18.27 -5.94
C ARG A 157 10.87 -18.31 -7.07
N THR A 158 12.15 -18.13 -6.73
CA THR A 158 13.23 -17.90 -7.69
C THR A 158 14.40 -18.86 -7.45
N HIS A 159 14.08 -20.16 -7.39
CA HIS A 159 15.02 -21.20 -6.99
C HIS A 159 16.23 -21.39 -7.92
N LEU A 160 16.17 -20.85 -9.14
CA LEU A 160 17.29 -20.86 -10.09
C LEU A 160 18.24 -19.68 -9.90
N ASP A 161 17.85 -18.67 -9.11
CA ASP A 161 18.58 -17.41 -9.01
C ASP A 161 19.51 -17.38 -7.78
N ALA A 162 19.62 -18.48 -7.01
CA ALA A 162 20.40 -18.51 -5.77
C ALA A 162 21.85 -18.01 -5.97
N SER A 163 22.53 -18.48 -7.02
CA SER A 163 23.91 -18.06 -7.34
C SER A 163 24.01 -16.61 -7.80
N PHE A 164 22.98 -16.09 -8.48
CA PHE A 164 22.89 -14.67 -8.82
C PHE A 164 22.78 -13.84 -7.53
N PHE A 165 21.95 -14.28 -6.59
CA PHE A 165 21.76 -13.57 -5.33
C PHE A 165 23.02 -13.55 -4.46
N GLU A 166 23.69 -14.70 -4.30
CA GLU A 166 24.97 -14.79 -3.57
C GLU A 166 26.06 -13.89 -4.15
N ARG A 167 26.11 -13.77 -5.47
CA ARG A 167 27.11 -12.94 -6.13
C ARG A 167 26.84 -11.46 -5.92
N HIS A 168 25.59 -11.02 -6.02
CA HIS A 168 25.24 -9.59 -6.13
C HIS A 168 24.70 -8.96 -4.85
N TYR A 169 24.28 -9.74 -3.85
CA TYR A 169 23.70 -9.24 -2.61
C TYR A 169 24.27 -9.90 -1.36
N ALA A 170 24.40 -9.14 -0.28
CA ALA A 170 24.71 -9.64 1.04
C ALA A 170 23.48 -9.56 1.95
N LEU A 171 23.44 -10.42 2.97
CA LEU A 171 22.42 -10.46 4.01
C LEU A 171 23.05 -10.12 5.36
N GLU A 172 22.46 -9.17 6.06
CA GLU A 172 22.85 -8.80 7.42
C GLU A 172 21.66 -9.00 8.36
N HIS A 173 21.85 -9.70 9.47
CA HIS A 173 20.76 -9.94 10.42
C HIS A 173 20.26 -8.64 11.04
N VAL A 174 18.92 -8.47 11.11
CA VAL A 174 18.29 -7.29 11.71
C VAL A 174 17.40 -7.71 12.88
N ILE A 175 16.35 -8.50 12.61
CA ILE A 175 15.35 -8.83 13.63
C ILE A 175 14.65 -10.14 13.34
N GLY A 176 14.62 -11.04 14.33
CA GLY A 176 13.99 -12.35 14.18
C GLY A 176 14.58 -13.09 12.98
N ARG A 177 13.73 -13.37 11.97
CA ARG A 177 14.13 -14.01 10.70
C ARG A 177 14.46 -13.04 9.56
N TRP A 178 14.41 -11.74 9.83
CA TRP A 178 14.57 -10.69 8.82
C TRP A 178 16.00 -10.18 8.76
N HIS A 179 16.49 -10.03 7.54
CA HIS A 179 17.85 -9.61 7.22
C HIS A 179 17.81 -8.41 6.27
N ALA A 180 18.66 -7.41 6.49
CA ALA A 180 18.89 -6.32 5.56
C ALA A 180 19.64 -6.83 4.33
N ILE A 181 19.27 -6.30 3.16
CA ILE A 181 19.89 -6.64 1.89
C ILE A 181 20.75 -5.45 1.45
N THR A 182 22.03 -5.71 1.21
CA THR A 182 22.99 -4.73 0.69
C THR A 182 23.62 -5.24 -0.60
N LEU A 183 24.16 -4.34 -1.42
CA LEU A 183 24.92 -4.73 -2.61
C LEU A 183 26.30 -5.25 -2.22
N THR A 184 26.75 -6.31 -2.90
CA THR A 184 28.18 -6.65 -2.96
C THR A 184 28.90 -5.73 -3.95
N GLU A 185 30.23 -5.83 -4.04
CA GLU A 185 31.00 -5.14 -5.09
C GLU A 185 30.50 -5.49 -6.51
N ALA A 186 30.19 -6.77 -6.76
CA ALA A 186 29.61 -7.19 -8.03
C ALA A 186 28.17 -6.69 -8.21
N GLY A 187 27.42 -6.51 -7.11
CA GLY A 187 26.09 -5.89 -7.13
C GLY A 187 26.11 -4.42 -7.55
N HIS A 188 27.13 -3.67 -7.11
CA HIS A 188 27.31 -2.27 -7.53
C HIS A 188 27.64 -2.11 -9.02
N GLY A 189 28.17 -3.16 -9.66
CA GLY A 189 28.54 -3.16 -11.07
C GLY A 189 27.37 -3.35 -12.04
N ILE A 190 26.14 -3.57 -11.56
CA ILE A 190 24.95 -3.77 -12.40
C ILE A 190 23.88 -2.74 -12.09
N THR A 191 23.11 -2.38 -13.12
CA THR A 191 22.01 -1.41 -13.01
C THR A 191 20.64 -2.10 -13.04
N ALA A 192 19.62 -1.42 -12.49
CA ALA A 192 18.25 -1.90 -12.59
C ALA A 192 17.70 -1.94 -14.03
N ALA A 193 18.32 -1.25 -14.99
CA ALA A 193 17.97 -1.34 -16.40
C ALA A 193 18.52 -2.64 -17.02
N GLU A 194 19.76 -3.01 -16.71
CA GLU A 194 20.38 -4.25 -17.16
C GLU A 194 19.66 -5.47 -16.60
N VAL A 195 19.33 -5.47 -15.30
CA VAL A 195 18.53 -6.55 -14.68
C VAL A 195 17.16 -6.69 -15.35
N ARG A 196 16.52 -5.58 -15.75
CA ARG A 196 15.24 -5.61 -16.47
C ARG A 196 15.36 -6.09 -17.91
N ALA A 197 16.48 -5.82 -18.57
CA ALA A 197 16.73 -6.21 -19.94
C ALA A 197 17.04 -7.71 -20.07
N ASP A 198 17.61 -8.32 -19.02
CA ASP A 198 17.81 -9.76 -18.94
C ASP A 198 16.47 -10.48 -18.72
N GLN A 199 16.04 -11.30 -19.70
CA GLN A 199 14.79 -12.05 -19.62
C GLN A 199 14.72 -12.99 -18.41
N SER A 200 15.85 -13.54 -17.97
CA SER A 200 15.90 -14.45 -16.81
C SER A 200 15.68 -13.71 -15.49
N HIS A 201 16.14 -12.46 -15.39
CA HIS A 201 16.10 -11.66 -14.15
C HIS A 201 15.16 -10.46 -14.20
N ALA A 202 14.40 -10.26 -15.29
CA ALA A 202 13.56 -9.07 -15.46
C ALA A 202 12.59 -8.82 -14.30
N HIS A 203 12.11 -9.91 -13.70
CA HIS A 203 11.20 -9.91 -12.55
C HIS A 203 11.84 -9.38 -11.24
N LEU A 204 13.15 -9.15 -11.21
CA LEU A 204 13.93 -8.59 -10.09
C LEU A 204 14.22 -7.09 -10.28
N GLY A 205 13.78 -6.47 -11.38
CA GLY A 205 14.11 -5.08 -11.68
C GLY A 205 13.74 -4.08 -10.60
N VAL A 206 12.55 -4.21 -10.00
CA VAL A 206 12.09 -3.34 -8.90
C VAL A 206 12.90 -3.62 -7.64
N PHE A 207 13.06 -4.90 -7.30
CA PHE A 207 13.87 -5.34 -6.17
C PHE A 207 15.28 -4.74 -6.22
N HIS A 208 15.99 -4.93 -7.34
CA HIS A 208 17.36 -4.43 -7.49
C HIS A 208 17.42 -2.90 -7.45
N ALA A 209 16.44 -2.19 -8.02
CA ALA A 209 16.35 -0.74 -7.89
C ALA A 209 16.26 -0.29 -6.42
N ARG A 210 15.45 -0.98 -5.59
CA ARG A 210 15.36 -0.67 -4.16
C ARG A 210 16.66 -0.94 -3.41
N VAL A 211 17.36 -2.02 -3.75
CA VAL A 211 18.65 -2.33 -3.12
C VAL A 211 19.72 -1.32 -3.52
N ILE A 212 19.75 -0.86 -4.78
CA ILE A 212 20.61 0.26 -5.21
C ILE A 212 20.29 1.50 -4.39
N GLU A 213 19.02 1.90 -4.30
CA GLU A 213 18.59 3.08 -3.55
C GLU A 213 19.00 3.00 -2.08
N ALA A 214 18.80 1.84 -1.43
CA ALA A 214 19.19 1.59 -0.05
C ALA A 214 20.72 1.52 0.16
N SER A 215 21.50 1.19 -0.87
CA SER A 215 22.96 1.09 -0.79
C SER A 215 23.68 2.40 -1.13
N ARG A 216 22.96 3.51 -1.40
CA ARG A 216 23.59 4.81 -1.66
C ARG A 216 24.20 5.39 -0.36
N PRO A 217 25.34 6.09 -0.43
CA PRO A 217 25.86 6.81 0.72
C PRO A 217 24.81 7.77 1.31
N GLY A 218 24.51 7.64 2.60
CA GLY A 218 23.53 8.47 3.30
C GLY A 218 22.07 8.11 3.04
N ALA A 219 21.77 7.02 2.31
CA ALA A 219 20.41 6.52 2.13
C ALA A 219 19.73 6.24 3.48
N LYS A 220 18.43 6.53 3.55
CA LYS A 220 17.57 6.26 4.72
C LYS A 220 16.63 5.08 4.50
N ARG A 221 16.68 4.48 3.31
CA ARG A 221 15.84 3.35 2.90
C ARG A 221 16.48 2.03 3.32
N VAL A 222 15.64 1.09 3.74
CA VAL A 222 16.04 -0.28 4.05
C VAL A 222 15.31 -1.25 3.12
N VAL A 223 16.00 -2.31 2.71
CA VAL A 223 15.40 -3.48 2.05
C VAL A 223 15.63 -4.70 2.93
N LEU A 224 14.57 -5.42 3.27
CA LEU A 224 14.59 -6.59 4.15
C LEU A 224 14.24 -7.85 3.37
N SER A 225 14.82 -8.99 3.75
CA SER A 225 14.50 -10.34 3.28
C SER A 225 14.13 -11.24 4.46
N ASN A 226 13.24 -12.21 4.25
CA ASN A 226 12.95 -13.25 5.24
C ASN A 226 13.88 -14.47 5.16
N LEU A 227 14.89 -14.45 4.27
CA LEU A 227 15.92 -15.48 4.16
C LEU A 227 17.10 -15.13 5.05
N ALA A 228 17.71 -16.17 5.64
CA ALA A 228 18.97 -16.06 6.38
C ALA A 228 20.19 -16.36 5.48
N ASP A 229 20.00 -17.17 4.45
CA ASP A 229 21.01 -17.53 3.47
C ASP A 229 20.38 -17.59 2.08
N TRP A 230 21.06 -17.06 1.06
CA TRP A 230 20.61 -17.16 -0.33
C TRP A 230 20.57 -18.60 -0.84
N GLN A 231 21.37 -19.52 -0.27
CA GLN A 231 21.31 -20.95 -0.60
C GLN A 231 19.97 -21.60 -0.26
N ASP A 232 19.21 -21.05 0.69
CA ASP A 232 17.87 -21.53 1.01
C ASP A 232 16.92 -21.41 -0.19
N MET A 233 17.20 -20.48 -1.12
CA MET A 233 16.42 -20.33 -2.35
C MET A 233 16.48 -21.55 -3.25
N ALA A 234 17.54 -22.36 -3.19
CA ALA A 234 17.74 -23.51 -4.08
C ALA A 234 16.62 -24.58 -3.93
N ASP A 235 15.89 -24.60 -2.81
CA ASP A 235 14.71 -25.44 -2.66
C ASP A 235 13.51 -24.84 -3.41
N ARG A 236 12.99 -25.59 -4.40
CA ARG A 236 11.80 -25.25 -5.20
C ARG A 236 10.56 -24.92 -4.38
N LYS A 237 10.49 -25.36 -3.13
CA LYS A 237 9.35 -25.10 -2.23
C LYS A 237 9.49 -23.81 -1.44
N VAL A 238 10.68 -23.20 -1.41
CA VAL A 238 10.92 -21.97 -0.68
C VAL A 238 10.30 -20.81 -1.44
N GLN A 239 9.36 -20.16 -0.77
CA GLN A 239 8.88 -18.84 -1.13
C GLN A 239 9.56 -17.85 -0.20
N TRP A 240 10.34 -16.96 -0.77
CA TRP A 240 10.94 -15.86 -0.03
C TRP A 240 10.17 -14.58 -0.29
N CYS A 241 10.42 -13.57 0.51
CA CYS A 241 9.85 -12.24 0.32
C CYS A 241 10.87 -11.17 0.65
N TRP A 242 10.70 -10.03 0.00
CA TRP A 242 11.41 -8.82 0.35
C TRP A 242 10.44 -7.70 0.68
N ALA A 243 10.91 -6.76 1.49
CA ALA A 243 10.16 -5.58 1.89
C ALA A 243 11.08 -4.35 1.78
N SER A 244 10.57 -3.23 1.29
CA SER A 244 11.27 -1.94 1.35
C SER A 244 10.29 -0.86 1.79
N VAL A 245 10.74 0.03 2.66
CA VAL A 245 9.93 1.15 3.13
C VAL A 245 10.54 2.46 2.67
N PHE A 246 9.69 3.33 2.08
CA PHE A 246 10.03 4.71 1.76
C PHE A 246 10.06 5.54 3.05
N SER A 247 11.16 6.23 3.31
CA SER A 247 11.29 7.15 4.46
C SER A 247 10.83 8.55 4.06
N LEU A 248 10.03 9.19 4.92
CA LEU A 248 9.60 10.57 4.69
C LEU A 248 10.77 11.57 4.77
N ARG A 249 11.92 11.15 5.32
CA ARG A 249 13.15 11.94 5.29
C ARG A 249 13.74 12.15 3.92
N GLU A 250 13.38 11.31 2.95
CA GLU A 250 13.73 11.58 1.55
C GLU A 250 13.14 12.93 1.07
N LEU A 251 12.16 13.49 1.80
CA LEU A 251 11.52 14.78 1.52
C LEU A 251 12.10 15.96 2.33
N ALA A 252 13.20 15.77 3.08
CA ALA A 252 13.78 16.80 3.94
C ALA A 252 14.23 18.08 3.21
N ALA A 253 14.50 17.99 1.92
CA ALA A 253 14.93 19.12 1.11
C ALA A 253 13.77 20.09 0.77
N PHE A 254 12.51 19.67 0.86
CA PHE A 254 11.38 20.54 0.58
C PHE A 254 11.15 21.53 1.73
N ASP A 255 10.80 22.77 1.39
CA ASP A 255 10.43 23.80 2.38
C ASP A 255 9.13 23.45 3.12
N ARG A 256 8.29 22.62 2.50
CA ARG A 256 7.00 22.18 3.04
C ARG A 256 6.56 20.86 2.42
N VAL A 257 6.21 19.92 3.28
CA VAL A 257 5.63 18.62 2.93
C VAL A 257 4.20 18.55 3.42
N GLU A 258 3.22 18.42 2.53
CA GLU A 258 1.80 18.24 2.89
C GLU A 258 1.31 16.86 2.45
N LEU A 259 0.70 16.09 3.36
CA LEU A 259 0.06 14.82 3.08
C LEU A 259 -1.46 14.95 3.23
N LEU A 260 -2.21 14.68 2.17
CA LEU A 260 -3.66 14.74 2.14
C LEU A 260 -4.22 13.32 2.17
N GLY A 261 -4.57 12.81 3.34
CA GLY A 261 -4.98 11.41 3.49
C GLY A 261 -6.06 11.24 4.54
N ASN A 262 -7.09 10.45 4.24
CA ASN A 262 -8.07 10.08 5.26
C ASN A 262 -7.37 9.30 6.37
N ARG A 263 -7.53 9.73 7.63
CA ARG A 263 -6.96 9.05 8.82
C ARG A 263 -5.46 8.72 8.71
N PHE A 264 -4.68 9.60 8.08
CA PHE A 264 -3.26 9.37 7.77
C PHE A 264 -2.43 8.84 8.96
N ARG A 265 -2.60 9.39 10.17
CA ARG A 265 -1.85 8.96 11.37
C ARG A 265 -2.17 7.53 11.83
N SER A 266 -3.28 6.96 11.36
CA SER A 266 -3.66 5.56 11.59
C SER A 266 -3.29 4.66 10.40
N ASP A 267 -2.69 5.21 9.35
CA ASP A 267 -2.23 4.44 8.20
C ASP A 267 -0.94 3.68 8.51
N ILE A 268 -0.85 2.46 7.97
CA ILE A 268 0.29 1.58 8.14
C ILE A 268 1.60 2.23 7.67
N GLY A 269 1.57 3.09 6.65
CA GLY A 269 2.73 3.79 6.17
C GLY A 269 3.25 4.85 7.15
N SER A 270 2.36 5.60 7.82
CA SER A 270 2.77 6.52 8.90
C SER A 270 3.38 5.74 10.06
N ILE A 271 2.80 4.58 10.41
CA ILE A 271 3.26 3.75 11.51
C ILE A 271 4.62 3.10 11.17
N LEU A 272 4.80 2.65 9.93
CA LEU A 272 6.07 2.10 9.45
C LEU A 272 7.16 3.16 9.37
N ALA A 273 6.82 4.39 8.94
CA ALA A 273 7.74 5.51 8.96
C ALA A 273 8.17 5.84 10.40
N ASP A 274 7.22 5.97 11.34
CA ASP A 274 7.53 6.22 12.76
C ASP A 274 8.37 5.07 13.38
N TRP A 275 8.22 3.83 12.91
CA TRP A 275 8.98 2.67 13.42
C TRP A 275 10.42 2.58 12.88
N LEU A 276 10.62 2.81 11.58
CA LEU A 276 11.92 2.66 10.93
C LEU A 276 12.85 3.87 11.15
N GLU A 277 12.31 5.00 11.59
CA GLU A 277 13.05 6.25 11.69
C GLU A 277 13.63 6.46 13.11
N VAL A 278 14.96 6.46 13.23
CA VAL A 278 15.73 6.65 14.49
C VAL A 278 15.73 8.10 15.02
N GLU A 279 15.21 9.04 14.24
CA GLU A 279 15.14 10.50 14.48
C GLU A 279 13.74 10.98 14.10
N GLU A 280 13.25 12.00 14.79
CA GLU A 280 11.84 12.38 14.85
C GLU A 280 11.33 13.05 13.56
N VAL A 281 10.17 12.62 13.05
CA VAL A 281 9.33 13.39 12.11
C VAL A 281 8.42 14.28 12.93
N GLU A 282 8.46 15.60 12.71
CA GLU A 282 7.55 16.53 13.36
C GLU A 282 6.22 16.57 12.59
N TRP A 283 5.15 16.15 13.26
CA TRP A 283 3.82 16.07 12.67
C TRP A 283 2.97 17.31 13.04
N GLU A 284 2.49 18.05 12.04
CA GLU A 284 1.57 19.17 12.25
C GLU A 284 0.22 18.92 11.56
N ALA A 285 -0.85 18.80 12.35
CA ALA A 285 -2.20 18.68 11.80
C ALA A 285 -2.62 20.02 11.17
N LEU A 286 -3.02 19.99 9.90
CA LEU A 286 -3.72 21.11 9.28
C LEU A 286 -5.13 21.23 9.89
N PRO A 287 -5.70 22.44 9.97
CA PRO A 287 -7.05 22.62 10.52
C PRO A 287 -8.06 21.71 9.82
N SER A 288 -8.86 20.95 10.57
CA SER A 288 -9.84 20.05 9.96
C SER A 288 -10.86 20.84 9.13
N LEU A 289 -11.11 20.38 7.91
CA LEU A 289 -12.15 20.93 7.05
C LEU A 289 -13.51 20.41 7.51
N THR A 290 -14.27 21.25 8.21
CA THR A 290 -15.72 21.09 8.26
C THR A 290 -16.26 21.51 6.90
N SER A 291 -16.95 20.60 6.20
CA SER A 291 -17.60 20.94 4.94
C SER A 291 -18.42 22.23 5.11
N ALA A 292 -18.08 23.29 4.36
CA ALA A 292 -18.93 24.47 4.23
C ALA A 292 -20.25 24.17 3.50
N ARG A 293 -20.35 23.00 2.85
CA ARG A 293 -21.54 22.55 2.14
C ARG A 293 -22.52 21.93 3.12
N ARG A 294 -23.78 22.40 3.08
CA ARG A 294 -24.90 21.77 3.78
C ARG A 294 -25.26 20.48 3.06
N PHE A 295 -25.14 19.36 3.75
CA PHE A 295 -25.54 18.05 3.24
C PHE A 295 -27.01 17.77 3.59
N GLU A 296 -27.75 17.26 2.61
CA GLU A 296 -29.05 16.59 2.81
C GLU A 296 -28.87 15.36 3.70
N HIS A 297 -29.74 15.20 4.70
CA HIS A 297 -29.74 14.04 5.57
C HIS A 297 -30.24 12.81 4.82
N ARG A 298 -29.55 11.67 4.95
CA ARG A 298 -29.91 10.44 4.21
C ARG A 298 -29.76 9.16 5.04
N PRO A 299 -30.66 8.18 4.87
CA PRO A 299 -30.45 6.85 5.42
C PRO A 299 -29.40 6.08 4.60
N LEU A 300 -28.59 5.28 5.27
CA LEU A 300 -27.59 4.42 4.66
C LEU A 300 -27.70 3.02 5.25
N THR A 301 -27.80 2.00 4.40
CA THR A 301 -27.82 0.59 4.82
C THR A 301 -26.58 -0.12 4.34
N ILE A 302 -25.86 -0.75 5.26
CA ILE A 302 -24.67 -1.56 5.01
C ILE A 302 -25.05 -3.02 5.15
N HIS A 303 -25.05 -3.73 4.04
CA HIS A 303 -25.36 -5.13 3.93
C HIS A 303 -24.08 -5.96 4.00
N TYR A 304 -24.07 -7.00 4.83
CA TYR A 304 -22.98 -7.99 4.85
C TYR A 304 -23.52 -9.41 4.64
N PHE A 305 -22.69 -10.29 4.07
CA PHE A 305 -23.13 -11.65 3.74
C PHE A 305 -22.72 -12.69 4.78
N PHE A 306 -21.55 -12.53 5.40
CA PHE A 306 -20.97 -13.54 6.30
C PHE A 306 -20.34 -12.95 7.57
N ASP A 307 -20.39 -13.66 8.68
CA ASP A 307 -19.61 -13.29 9.88
C ASP A 307 -18.13 -13.71 9.77
N ARG A 308 -17.81 -14.60 8.82
CA ARG A 308 -16.43 -15.03 8.56
C ARG A 308 -15.70 -13.98 7.72
N PRO A 309 -14.52 -13.50 8.14
CA PRO A 309 -13.76 -12.52 7.37
C PRO A 309 -13.40 -12.98 5.96
N ALA A 310 -13.43 -12.06 5.01
CA ALA A 310 -12.94 -12.26 3.66
C ALA A 310 -11.43 -12.57 3.67
N SER A 311 -11.02 -13.47 2.78
CA SER A 311 -9.60 -13.68 2.47
C SER A 311 -9.44 -14.20 1.04
N LYS A 312 -8.28 -13.92 0.43
CA LYS A 312 -7.95 -14.51 -0.88
C LYS A 312 -8.00 -16.04 -0.85
N SER A 313 -7.47 -16.65 0.22
CA SER A 313 -7.51 -18.12 0.38
C SER A 313 -8.93 -18.67 0.50
N LEU A 314 -9.85 -17.93 1.12
CA LEU A 314 -11.26 -18.29 1.16
C LEU A 314 -11.84 -18.22 -0.25
N PHE A 315 -11.62 -17.11 -0.96
CA PHE A 315 -12.13 -16.91 -2.32
C PHE A 315 -11.64 -17.96 -3.32
N SER A 316 -10.39 -18.44 -3.18
CA SER A 316 -9.85 -19.52 -4.02
C SER A 316 -10.42 -20.90 -3.70
N SER A 317 -11.04 -21.11 -2.52
CA SER A 317 -11.58 -22.41 -2.10
C SER A 317 -12.94 -22.71 -2.72
N ASP A 318 -13.29 -23.99 -2.92
CA ASP A 318 -14.61 -24.41 -3.45
C ASP A 318 -15.80 -23.79 -2.70
N GLN A 319 -15.68 -23.67 -1.38
CA GLN A 319 -16.71 -23.06 -0.56
C GLN A 319 -16.82 -21.55 -0.81
N GLY A 320 -15.69 -20.85 -0.91
CA GLY A 320 -15.68 -19.43 -1.24
C GLY A 320 -16.17 -19.15 -2.66
N GLN A 321 -15.84 -20.00 -3.62
CA GLN A 321 -16.35 -19.86 -5.00
C GLN A 321 -17.87 -20.02 -5.06
N ARG A 322 -18.44 -21.00 -4.34
CA ARG A 322 -19.90 -21.12 -4.18
C ARG A 322 -20.52 -19.91 -3.49
N ALA A 323 -19.86 -19.38 -2.47
CA ALA A 323 -20.32 -18.18 -1.78
C ALA A 323 -20.32 -16.95 -2.71
N LEU A 324 -19.27 -16.75 -3.50
CA LEU A 324 -19.16 -15.66 -4.48
C LEU A 324 -20.23 -15.77 -5.57
N ALA A 325 -20.49 -16.97 -6.09
CA ALA A 325 -21.57 -17.18 -7.05
C ALA A 325 -22.96 -16.86 -6.45
N ALA A 326 -23.19 -17.22 -5.19
CA ALA A 326 -24.43 -16.88 -4.48
C ALA A 326 -24.56 -15.36 -4.23
N ILE A 327 -23.47 -14.70 -3.84
CA ILE A 327 -23.41 -13.23 -3.73
C ILE A 327 -23.75 -12.60 -5.08
N GLY A 328 -23.11 -13.05 -6.16
CA GLY A 328 -23.33 -12.57 -7.52
C GLY A 328 -24.79 -12.65 -7.94
N LYS A 329 -25.42 -13.81 -7.74
CA LYS A 329 -26.86 -14.02 -7.99
C LYS A 329 -27.74 -13.07 -7.18
N HIS A 330 -27.41 -12.84 -5.90
CA HIS A 330 -28.16 -11.89 -5.08
C HIS A 330 -27.99 -10.46 -5.58
N LEU A 331 -26.75 -10.03 -5.82
CA LEU A 331 -26.43 -8.68 -6.29
C LEU A 331 -27.07 -8.38 -7.64
N ALA A 332 -27.09 -9.33 -8.57
CA ALA A 332 -27.77 -9.17 -9.86
C ALA A 332 -29.28 -8.92 -9.74
N ALA A 333 -29.90 -9.32 -8.62
CA ALA A 333 -31.33 -9.11 -8.38
C ALA A 333 -31.64 -7.79 -7.65
N VAL A 334 -30.65 -7.20 -6.95
CA VAL A 334 -30.88 -6.01 -6.09
C VAL A 334 -30.16 -4.75 -6.58
N LEU A 335 -29.12 -4.89 -7.42
CA LEU A 335 -28.41 -3.75 -7.97
C LEU A 335 -29.17 -3.21 -9.20
N PRO A 336 -29.55 -1.92 -9.22
CA PRO A 336 -30.19 -1.31 -10.37
C PRO A 336 -29.18 -1.10 -11.52
N GLU A 337 -29.60 -1.35 -12.76
CA GLU A 337 -28.74 -1.34 -13.96
C GLU A 337 -28.08 0.02 -14.28
N GLU A 338 -28.63 1.14 -13.81
CA GLU A 338 -28.15 2.50 -14.11
C GLU A 338 -27.66 3.27 -12.87
N HIS A 339 -27.84 2.70 -11.68
CA HIS A 339 -27.58 3.38 -10.40
C HIS A 339 -26.77 2.52 -9.45
N SER A 340 -25.82 1.74 -9.98
CA SER A 340 -24.92 0.92 -9.19
C SER A 340 -23.47 0.95 -9.68
N ILE A 341 -22.53 0.69 -8.76
CA ILE A 341 -21.13 0.39 -9.05
C ILE A 341 -20.72 -0.84 -8.24
N TRP A 342 -19.76 -1.61 -8.75
CA TRP A 342 -19.24 -2.74 -7.98
C TRP A 342 -17.74 -2.96 -8.19
N THR A 343 -17.13 -3.64 -7.21
CA THR A 343 -15.72 -4.01 -7.27
C THR A 343 -15.47 -5.35 -6.58
N ALA A 344 -14.40 -6.02 -7.01
CA ALA A 344 -13.92 -7.27 -6.45
C ALA A 344 -12.42 -7.46 -6.72
N ASN A 345 -11.82 -8.49 -6.12
CA ASN A 345 -10.48 -8.91 -6.53
C ASN A 345 -10.50 -9.42 -7.99
N ASP A 346 -9.61 -8.88 -8.82
CA ASP A 346 -9.45 -9.25 -10.24
C ASP A 346 -8.19 -10.11 -10.49
N THR A 347 -7.62 -10.65 -9.43
CA THR A 347 -6.47 -11.55 -9.49
C THR A 347 -6.84 -12.87 -8.83
N ALA A 348 -6.50 -13.97 -9.48
CA ALA A 348 -6.69 -15.32 -8.98
C ALA A 348 -5.35 -16.04 -8.91
N ASP A 349 -5.30 -17.07 -8.06
CA ASP A 349 -4.25 -18.08 -8.14
C ASP A 349 -4.31 -18.78 -9.52
N THR A 350 -3.17 -19.19 -10.04
CA THR A 350 -3.04 -19.73 -11.40
C THR A 350 -4.06 -20.85 -11.68
N GLY A 351 -4.98 -20.61 -12.62
CA GLY A 351 -5.98 -21.59 -13.07
C GLY A 351 -7.33 -21.55 -12.33
N ALA A 352 -7.52 -20.70 -11.32
CA ALA A 352 -8.81 -20.50 -10.66
C ALA A 352 -9.56 -19.28 -11.24
N PRO A 353 -10.91 -19.29 -11.28
CA PRO A 353 -11.68 -18.10 -11.64
C PRO A 353 -11.51 -16.99 -10.60
N THR A 354 -11.43 -15.73 -11.03
CA THR A 354 -11.32 -14.58 -10.12
C THR A 354 -12.66 -14.32 -9.42
N PRO A 355 -12.66 -13.67 -8.24
CA PRO A 355 -13.90 -13.20 -7.61
C PRO A 355 -14.75 -12.33 -8.53
N LYS A 356 -14.13 -11.45 -9.32
CA LYS A 356 -14.80 -10.68 -10.36
C LYS A 356 -15.60 -11.56 -11.34
N VAL A 357 -14.98 -12.63 -11.86
CA VAL A 357 -15.63 -13.57 -12.78
C VAL A 357 -16.75 -14.35 -12.10
N LEU A 358 -16.53 -14.81 -10.86
CA LEU A 358 -17.50 -15.62 -10.11
C LEU A 358 -18.77 -14.86 -9.72
N LEU A 359 -18.67 -13.54 -9.52
CA LEU A 359 -19.82 -12.70 -9.23
C LEU A 359 -20.75 -12.55 -10.44
N GLY A 360 -20.25 -12.67 -11.67
CA GLY A 360 -21.08 -12.63 -12.88
C GLY A 360 -21.88 -11.34 -13.08
N LEU A 361 -21.41 -10.22 -12.53
CA LEU A 361 -22.05 -8.91 -12.65
C LEU A 361 -21.61 -8.17 -13.93
N PRO A 362 -22.40 -7.20 -14.44
CA PRO A 362 -22.08 -6.47 -15.66
C PRO A 362 -20.74 -5.70 -15.58
N GLU A 363 -19.88 -5.88 -16.58
CA GLU A 363 -18.56 -5.22 -16.66
C GLU A 363 -18.66 -3.69 -16.74
N LYS A 364 -19.74 -3.16 -17.32
CA LYS A 364 -19.96 -1.70 -17.46
C LYS A 364 -19.99 -0.97 -16.11
N ASP A 365 -20.37 -1.67 -15.05
CA ASP A 365 -20.53 -1.11 -13.70
C ASP A 365 -19.35 -1.48 -12.78
N TYR A 366 -18.40 -2.27 -13.30
CA TYR A 366 -17.20 -2.68 -12.59
C TYR A 366 -16.19 -1.54 -12.54
N LEU A 367 -15.67 -1.25 -11.34
CA LEU A 367 -14.52 -0.38 -11.18
C LEU A 367 -13.42 -1.12 -10.40
N THR A 368 -12.16 -0.77 -10.67
CA THR A 368 -11.03 -1.29 -9.87
C THR A 368 -11.19 -0.90 -8.40
N PRO A 369 -10.78 -1.71 -7.40
CA PRO A 369 -11.03 -1.41 -6.00
C PRO A 369 -10.54 -0.02 -5.57
N ARG A 370 -9.31 0.35 -5.99
CA ARG A 370 -8.79 1.70 -5.77
C ARG A 370 -9.41 2.65 -6.79
N GLN A 371 -10.14 3.64 -6.30
CA GLN A 371 -10.78 4.71 -7.07
C GLN A 371 -10.27 6.06 -6.57
N ALA A 372 -9.16 6.57 -7.13
CA ALA A 372 -8.63 7.90 -6.84
C ALA A 372 -9.23 8.96 -7.79
N GLY A 373 -9.44 10.19 -7.28
CA GLY A 373 -9.82 11.37 -8.07
C GLY A 373 -11.25 11.44 -8.61
N THR A 374 -11.86 10.38 -9.12
CA THR A 374 -13.09 10.49 -9.95
C THR A 374 -14.39 10.91 -9.23
N ASN A 375 -15.09 11.91 -9.76
CA ASN A 375 -16.45 12.30 -9.32
C ASN A 375 -17.57 11.73 -10.22
N ARG A 376 -17.23 10.88 -11.20
CA ARG A 376 -18.20 10.37 -12.21
C ARG A 376 -19.37 9.59 -11.62
N HIS A 377 -19.19 8.98 -10.46
CA HIS A 377 -20.19 8.10 -9.84
C HIS A 377 -20.95 8.76 -8.69
N ILE A 378 -20.80 10.07 -8.49
CA ILE A 378 -21.44 10.80 -7.38
C ILE A 378 -22.97 10.76 -7.44
N GLY A 379 -23.59 10.38 -8.57
CA GLY A 379 -25.03 10.19 -8.69
C GLY A 379 -25.54 8.78 -8.31
N VAL A 380 -24.65 7.83 -8.01
CA VAL A 380 -24.98 6.42 -7.79
C VAL A 380 -25.34 6.17 -6.33
N SER A 381 -26.44 5.47 -6.03
CA SER A 381 -26.86 5.17 -4.64
C SER A 381 -26.55 3.74 -4.17
N HIS A 382 -26.11 2.86 -5.08
CA HIS A 382 -25.83 1.46 -4.76
C HIS A 382 -24.35 1.12 -5.03
N ALA A 383 -23.68 0.48 -4.07
CA ALA A 383 -22.30 0.03 -4.27
C ALA A 383 -22.03 -1.33 -3.62
N ALA A 384 -21.37 -2.22 -4.35
CA ALA A 384 -20.91 -3.51 -3.81
C ALA A 384 -19.38 -3.61 -3.84
N ALA A 385 -18.76 -3.91 -2.70
CA ALA A 385 -17.32 -4.08 -2.55
C ALA A 385 -17.00 -5.47 -1.99
N ILE A 386 -16.84 -6.45 -2.89
CA ILE A 386 -16.52 -7.84 -2.54
C ILE A 386 -15.00 -8.03 -2.65
N TYR A 387 -14.29 -7.45 -1.70
CA TYR A 387 -12.85 -7.26 -1.77
C TYR A 387 -12.13 -7.80 -0.54
N SER A 388 -10.94 -8.36 -0.76
CA SER A 388 -10.01 -8.70 0.31
C SER A 388 -8.56 -8.32 -0.03
N ALA A 389 -7.88 -7.77 0.96
CA ALA A 389 -6.47 -7.42 0.95
C ALA A 389 -5.77 -7.75 2.27
N LYS A 390 -6.27 -8.75 3.02
CA LYS A 390 -5.62 -9.26 4.24
C LYS A 390 -4.14 -9.59 3.98
N PRO A 391 -3.25 -9.39 4.98
CA PRO A 391 -1.82 -9.59 4.79
C PRO A 391 -1.50 -11.09 4.58
N SER A 392 -0.52 -11.37 3.71
CA SER A 392 -0.02 -12.74 3.51
C SER A 392 0.61 -13.30 4.80
N ALA A 393 0.90 -14.60 4.84
CA ALA A 393 1.59 -15.18 5.99
C ALA A 393 2.97 -14.55 6.22
N ASN A 394 3.71 -14.23 5.15
CA ASN A 394 5.01 -13.60 5.30
C ASN A 394 4.90 -12.12 5.69
N LEU A 395 3.93 -11.39 5.13
CA LEU A 395 3.68 -10.01 5.54
C LEU A 395 3.24 -9.93 7.01
N ARG A 396 2.41 -10.87 7.48
CA ARG A 396 2.11 -11.00 8.91
C ARG A 396 3.39 -11.23 9.72
N GLY A 397 4.26 -12.11 9.25
CA GLY A 397 5.57 -12.34 9.87
C GLY A 397 6.49 -11.11 9.85
N LEU A 398 6.36 -10.21 8.88
CA LEU A 398 7.04 -8.91 8.88
C LEU A 398 6.45 -8.03 9.96
N LEU A 399 5.15 -7.74 9.88
CA LEU A 399 4.45 -6.87 10.81
C LEU A 399 4.67 -7.30 12.27
N THR A 400 4.57 -8.60 12.57
CA THR A 400 4.85 -9.14 13.90
C THR A 400 6.31 -8.94 14.33
N ALA A 401 7.29 -9.10 13.42
CA ALA A 401 8.69 -8.81 13.73
C ALA A 401 8.91 -7.31 14.03
N LEU A 402 8.16 -6.43 13.37
CA LEU A 402 8.13 -4.99 13.64
C LEU A 402 7.26 -4.64 14.87
N ASN A 403 6.73 -5.63 15.61
CA ASN A 403 5.81 -5.42 16.73
C ASN A 403 4.54 -4.63 16.36
N LEU A 404 4.06 -4.79 15.12
CA LEU A 404 2.83 -4.19 14.59
C LEU A 404 1.72 -5.24 14.53
N ASP A 405 0.52 -4.85 14.96
CA ASP A 405 -0.68 -5.68 14.84
C ASP A 405 -1.08 -5.81 13.35
N PRO A 406 -1.15 -7.03 12.78
CA PRO A 406 -1.63 -7.24 11.42
C PRO A 406 -3.04 -6.69 11.11
N ALA A 407 -3.86 -6.45 12.13
CA ALA A 407 -5.16 -5.78 11.97
C ALA A 407 -5.00 -4.35 11.44
N ILE A 408 -3.90 -3.67 11.74
CA ILE A 408 -3.59 -2.33 11.22
C ILE A 408 -3.51 -2.37 9.69
N TRP A 409 -2.77 -3.33 9.11
CA TRP A 409 -2.72 -3.52 7.66
C TRP A 409 -4.11 -3.70 7.05
N THR A 410 -4.93 -4.53 7.70
CA THR A 410 -6.28 -4.80 7.23
C THR A 410 -7.12 -3.53 7.19
N ARG A 411 -7.06 -2.70 8.23
CA ARG A 411 -7.74 -1.40 8.29
C ARG A 411 -7.22 -0.45 7.22
N SER A 412 -5.90 -0.25 7.16
CA SER A 412 -5.24 0.71 6.27
C SER A 412 -5.33 0.34 4.79
N VAL A 413 -5.32 -0.95 4.45
CA VAL A 413 -5.27 -1.40 3.05
C VAL A 413 -6.63 -1.90 2.57
N GLU A 414 -7.26 -2.83 3.30
CA GLU A 414 -8.53 -3.41 2.87
C GLU A 414 -9.69 -2.45 3.12
N PHE A 415 -9.86 -2.01 4.37
CA PHE A 415 -11.05 -1.26 4.76
C PHE A 415 -11.04 0.17 4.21
N GLU A 416 -9.90 0.85 4.18
CA GLU A 416 -9.80 2.15 3.52
C GLU A 416 -10.05 2.07 2.00
N THR A 417 -9.60 1.01 1.32
CA THR A 417 -9.94 0.80 -0.11
C THR A 417 -11.46 0.66 -0.28
N ILE A 418 -12.12 -0.13 0.57
CA ILE A 418 -13.58 -0.28 0.57
C ILE A 418 -14.26 1.06 0.84
N LEU A 419 -13.82 1.81 1.86
CA LEU A 419 -14.36 3.11 2.22
C LEU A 419 -14.23 4.13 1.07
N GLN A 420 -13.05 4.24 0.48
CA GLN A 420 -12.80 5.11 -0.66
C GLN A 420 -13.69 4.74 -1.84
N PHE A 421 -13.91 3.44 -2.11
CA PHE A 421 -14.80 2.96 -3.16
C PHE A 421 -16.26 3.33 -2.89
N VAL A 422 -16.81 2.95 -1.73
CA VAL A 422 -18.24 3.17 -1.42
C VAL A 422 -18.58 4.65 -1.26
N THR A 423 -17.62 5.48 -0.85
CA THR A 423 -17.82 6.94 -0.80
C THR A 423 -17.85 7.58 -2.19
N ARG A 424 -17.59 6.86 -3.30
CA ARG A 424 -17.81 7.39 -4.66
C ARG A 424 -19.28 7.49 -5.06
N THR A 425 -20.18 6.98 -4.22
CA THR A 425 -21.64 7.09 -4.36
C THR A 425 -22.15 8.49 -4.03
N SER A 426 -23.47 8.64 -4.07
CA SER A 426 -24.22 9.83 -3.69
C SER A 426 -23.97 10.32 -2.29
N VAL A 427 -23.34 9.54 -1.40
CA VAL A 427 -22.90 10.02 -0.07
C VAL A 427 -22.05 11.30 -0.16
N ARG A 428 -21.30 11.49 -1.25
CA ARG A 428 -20.51 12.72 -1.46
C ARG A 428 -21.29 13.89 -2.03
N ASP A 429 -22.49 13.67 -2.56
CA ASP A 429 -23.31 14.75 -3.13
C ASP A 429 -24.07 15.46 -1.99
N PRO A 430 -23.77 16.75 -1.71
CA PRO A 430 -24.45 17.51 -0.68
C PRO A 430 -25.95 17.69 -0.95
N ALA A 431 -26.36 17.72 -2.22
CA ALA A 431 -27.73 17.98 -2.62
C ALA A 431 -28.58 16.70 -2.76
N ASN A 432 -27.98 15.51 -2.58
CA ASN A 432 -28.65 14.24 -2.80
C ASN A 432 -29.04 13.56 -1.48
N GLY A 433 -30.32 13.58 -1.13
CA GLY A 433 -30.87 12.88 0.04
C GLY A 433 -31.25 11.41 -0.19
N THR A 434 -30.97 10.85 -1.37
CA THR A 434 -31.41 9.49 -1.73
C THR A 434 -30.81 8.45 -0.78
N PRO A 435 -31.60 7.45 -0.33
CA PRO A 435 -31.09 6.32 0.43
C PRO A 435 -29.92 5.62 -0.26
N VAL A 436 -28.90 5.26 0.51
CA VAL A 436 -27.70 4.59 0.00
C VAL A 436 -27.65 3.15 0.50
N HIS A 437 -27.31 2.24 -0.40
CA HIS A 437 -27.16 0.81 -0.09
C HIS A 437 -25.76 0.34 -0.45
N LEU A 438 -25.06 -0.20 0.55
CA LEU A 438 -23.69 -0.68 0.43
C LEU A 438 -23.65 -2.18 0.71
N TRP A 439 -22.97 -2.98 -0.10
CA TRP A 439 -22.76 -4.41 0.14
C TRP A 439 -21.28 -4.70 0.34
N VAL A 440 -20.95 -5.41 1.41
CA VAL A 440 -19.60 -5.87 1.74
C VAL A 440 -19.61 -7.37 2.06
N PHE A 441 -18.46 -8.01 2.04
CA PHE A 441 -18.41 -9.47 2.21
C PHE A 441 -18.75 -9.88 3.65
N ASP A 442 -18.11 -9.23 4.63
CA ASP A 442 -18.20 -9.64 6.03
C ASP A 442 -18.60 -8.54 7.02
N ARG A 443 -18.92 -8.98 8.24
CA ARG A 443 -19.35 -8.11 9.34
C ARG A 443 -18.28 -7.09 9.76
N GLU A 444 -17.00 -7.44 9.77
CA GLU A 444 -15.94 -6.51 10.17
C GLU A 444 -15.83 -5.35 9.18
N GLN A 445 -15.97 -5.63 7.88
CA GLN A 445 -16.05 -4.61 6.84
C GLN A 445 -17.27 -3.70 7.05
N ALA A 446 -18.42 -4.27 7.43
CA ALA A 446 -19.64 -3.50 7.66
C ALA A 446 -19.56 -2.62 8.92
N ASP A 447 -19.03 -3.17 10.02
CA ASP A 447 -18.79 -2.44 11.26
C ASP A 447 -17.82 -1.27 11.00
N TYR A 448 -16.74 -1.48 10.23
CA TYR A 448 -15.82 -0.39 9.87
C TYR A 448 -16.49 0.76 9.13
N LEU A 449 -17.32 0.43 8.13
CA LEU A 449 -18.06 1.43 7.37
C LEU A 449 -19.06 2.16 8.26
N LYS A 450 -19.75 1.43 9.15
CA LYS A 450 -20.68 2.03 10.11
C LYS A 450 -19.97 3.01 11.03
N ASP A 451 -18.84 2.61 11.62
CA ASP A 451 -18.04 3.47 12.48
C ASP A 451 -17.63 4.77 11.77
N TYR A 452 -17.31 4.71 10.46
CA TYR A 452 -17.04 5.92 9.68
C TYR A 452 -18.31 6.76 9.47
N PHE A 453 -19.39 6.16 8.98
CA PHE A 453 -20.60 6.92 8.63
C PHE A 453 -21.33 7.49 9.85
N ASP A 454 -21.21 6.86 11.03
CA ASP A 454 -21.74 7.39 12.30
C ASP A 454 -21.03 8.70 12.73
N THR A 455 -19.84 8.99 12.18
CA THR A 455 -19.16 10.29 12.41
C THR A 455 -19.72 11.41 11.53
N LEU A 456 -20.53 11.09 10.52
CA LEU A 456 -21.09 12.07 9.59
C LEU A 456 -22.49 12.52 10.08
N PRO A 457 -22.69 13.81 10.42
CA PRO A 457 -23.95 14.28 11.00
C PRO A 457 -25.16 14.22 10.04
N HIS A 458 -24.93 13.94 8.76
CA HIS A 458 -25.96 13.89 7.72
C HIS A 458 -26.27 12.46 7.25
N VAL A 459 -25.70 11.43 7.89
CA VAL A 459 -25.91 10.02 7.54
C VAL A 459 -26.45 9.26 8.74
N ALA A 460 -27.53 8.52 8.53
CA ALA A 460 -28.04 7.54 9.50
C ALA A 460 -27.71 6.11 9.02
N ALA A 461 -26.61 5.54 9.52
CA ALA A 461 -26.10 4.25 9.06
C ALA A 461 -26.64 3.06 9.88
N THR A 462 -27.17 2.06 9.19
CA THR A 462 -27.63 0.77 9.77
C THR A 462 -26.92 -0.40 9.11
N ILE A 463 -26.81 -1.52 9.83
CA ILE A 463 -26.24 -2.78 9.31
C ILE A 463 -27.34 -3.82 9.16
N GLY A 464 -27.34 -4.55 8.04
CA GLY A 464 -28.23 -5.68 7.77
C GLY A 464 -27.47 -6.92 7.29
N HIS A 465 -27.80 -8.08 7.85
CA HIS A 465 -27.27 -9.37 7.37
C HIS A 465 -28.10 -9.88 6.18
N VAL A 466 -27.42 -10.35 5.13
CA VAL A 466 -28.05 -10.97 3.95
C VAL A 466 -27.84 -12.48 3.98
N PRO A 467 -28.88 -13.27 4.33
CA PRO A 467 -28.76 -14.72 4.37
C PRO A 467 -28.81 -15.31 2.96
N LEU A 468 -27.69 -15.86 2.48
CA LEU A 468 -27.59 -16.47 1.14
C LEU A 468 -27.94 -17.97 1.09
N GLY A 469 -28.21 -18.60 2.23
CA GLY A 469 -28.45 -20.05 2.32
C GLY A 469 -27.23 -20.92 2.01
N VAL A 470 -26.06 -20.31 1.77
CA VAL A 470 -24.76 -20.98 1.65
C VAL A 470 -23.97 -20.77 2.93
N GLY A 471 -23.69 -21.84 3.67
CA GLY A 471 -22.88 -21.73 4.88
C GLY A 471 -21.39 -21.62 4.54
N LEU A 472 -20.67 -20.71 5.21
CA LEU A 472 -19.22 -20.79 5.34
C LEU A 472 -18.89 -21.58 6.61
N LEU A 473 -18.04 -22.59 6.50
CA LEU A 473 -17.55 -23.27 7.69
C LEU A 473 -16.68 -22.29 8.47
N PRO A 474 -16.56 -22.43 9.80
CA PRO A 474 -15.56 -21.68 10.55
C PRO A 474 -14.17 -21.88 9.94
N ALA A 475 -13.30 -20.87 10.02
CA ALA A 475 -11.90 -21.06 9.64
C ALA A 475 -11.35 -22.26 10.43
N ALA A 476 -10.68 -23.20 9.75
CA ALA A 476 -9.99 -24.28 10.44
C ALA A 476 -9.02 -23.64 11.45
N GLN A 477 -9.17 -23.97 12.74
CA GLN A 477 -8.22 -23.51 13.76
C GLN A 477 -6.81 -23.88 13.29
N GLY A 478 -5.90 -22.91 13.34
CA GLY A 478 -4.56 -23.03 12.79
C GLY A 478 -3.93 -24.37 13.14
N GLY A 479 -3.34 -25.02 12.14
CA GLY A 479 -2.60 -26.26 12.35
C GLY A 479 -1.56 -26.11 13.45
N ARG A 480 -1.19 -27.25 14.05
CA ARG A 480 -0.26 -27.38 15.18
C ARG A 480 0.88 -26.35 15.07
N PRO A 481 1.16 -25.58 16.14
CA PRO A 481 2.14 -24.49 16.11
C PRO A 481 3.44 -24.96 15.47
N VAL A 482 4.00 -24.11 14.60
CA VAL A 482 5.29 -24.36 13.96
C VAL A 482 6.30 -24.57 15.09
N ILE A 483 6.76 -25.81 15.25
CA ILE A 483 7.86 -26.12 16.14
C ILE A 483 9.05 -25.38 15.56
N VAL A 484 9.53 -24.35 16.26
CA VAL A 484 10.78 -23.66 15.92
C VAL A 484 11.88 -24.68 16.18
N ILE A 485 12.38 -25.28 15.11
CA ILE A 485 13.46 -26.26 15.14
C ILE A 485 14.75 -25.46 15.06
N THR A 486 15.69 -25.67 15.99
CA THR A 486 16.99 -25.00 15.95
C THR A 486 17.77 -25.40 14.68
N PRO A 487 18.74 -24.60 14.20
CA PRO A 487 19.57 -24.97 13.05
C PRO A 487 20.23 -26.35 13.19
N GLU A 488 20.69 -26.68 14.39
CA GLU A 488 21.27 -27.99 14.73
C GLU A 488 20.24 -29.12 14.60
N GLU A 489 19.01 -28.87 15.02
CA GLU A 489 17.93 -29.86 15.00
C GLU A 489 17.34 -30.03 13.58
N HIS A 490 17.44 -28.99 12.75
CA HIS A 490 17.14 -29.04 11.33
C HIS A 490 18.16 -29.92 10.59
N GLU A 491 19.45 -29.72 10.82
CA GLU A 491 20.50 -30.56 10.26
C GLU A 491 20.42 -32.01 10.76
N ARG A 492 20.09 -32.22 12.05
CA ARG A 492 19.83 -33.58 12.60
C ARG A 492 18.69 -34.28 11.88
N ARG A 493 17.56 -33.59 11.64
CA ARG A 493 16.40 -34.14 10.91
C ARG A 493 16.71 -34.42 9.44
N LYS A 494 17.52 -33.58 8.80
CA LYS A 494 17.99 -33.77 7.42
C LYS A 494 18.91 -34.99 7.32
N ALA A 495 19.82 -35.17 8.27
CA ALA A 495 20.68 -36.35 8.37
C ALA A 495 19.87 -37.63 8.61
N ASP A 496 18.90 -37.61 9.53
CA ASP A 496 18.04 -38.76 9.80
C ASP A 496 17.17 -39.14 8.59
N ARG A 497 16.62 -38.17 7.86
CA ARG A 497 15.90 -38.44 6.60
C ARG A 497 16.79 -39.08 5.55
N ARG A 498 18.02 -38.59 5.40
CA ARG A 498 19.00 -39.18 4.46
C ARG A 498 19.32 -40.62 4.85
N ARG A 499 19.49 -40.91 6.15
CA ARG A 499 19.72 -42.28 6.66
C ARG A 499 18.53 -43.20 6.36
N LEU A 500 17.31 -42.78 6.70
CA LEU A 500 16.10 -43.57 6.49
C LEU A 500 15.82 -43.82 4.99
N ASP A 501 16.04 -42.81 4.13
CA ASP A 501 15.88 -42.99 2.69
C ASP A 501 16.94 -43.92 2.09
N ALA A 502 18.20 -43.82 2.54
CA ALA A 502 19.26 -44.76 2.15
C ALA A 502 18.92 -46.19 2.58
N GLU A 503 18.38 -46.38 3.78
CA GLU A 503 17.98 -47.68 4.32
C GLU A 503 16.77 -48.26 3.57
N ARG A 504 15.79 -47.42 3.24
CA ARG A 504 14.63 -47.81 2.41
C ARG A 504 15.07 -48.21 1.00
N LYS A 505 16.02 -47.49 0.40
CA LYS A 505 16.61 -47.81 -0.91
C LYS A 505 17.44 -49.10 -0.86
N ARG A 506 18.17 -49.37 0.23
CA ARG A 506 18.88 -50.65 0.43
C ARG A 506 17.90 -51.83 0.53
N ARG A 507 16.84 -51.72 1.32
CA ARG A 507 15.80 -52.77 1.42
C ARG A 507 15.12 -53.04 0.08
N LYS A 508 14.83 -52.01 -0.72
CA LYS A 508 14.28 -52.14 -2.07
C LYS A 508 15.22 -52.75 -3.11
N ARG A 509 16.54 -52.79 -2.84
CA ARG A 509 17.52 -53.43 -3.73
C ARG A 509 17.85 -54.87 -3.31
N ALA A 510 17.51 -55.23 -2.06
CA ALA A 510 17.72 -56.56 -1.50
C ALA A 510 16.48 -57.46 -1.60
N ALA A 511 15.31 -56.88 -1.81
CA ALA A 511 14.09 -57.53 -2.28
C ALA A 511 14.01 -57.38 -3.80
#